data_AF-A0A1I3G273-F1
#
_entry.id   AF-A0A1I3G273-F1
#
_cell.length_a   1.000
_cell.length_b   1.000
_cell.length_c   1.000
_cell.angle_alpha   90.00
_cell.angle_beta   90.00
_cell.angle_gamma   90.00
#
_symmetry.space_group_name_H-M   'P 1'
#
loop_
_entity.id
_entity.type
_entity.pdbx_description
1 polymer ?
#
loop_
_entity_poly.entity_id
_entity_poly.type
_entity_poly.pdbx_seq_one_letter_code
_entity_poly.pdbx_strand_id
1 'polypeptide(L)'
;MCHNRRIGSHKVMTEFAAWEKTRADWFYGFKLHLVINDRGELLGVKITAGNVNDHDLVPELTRSLFGKRFGDRGYISQPLFE
;
A
#
# COMPACT_ATOMS: atom_id res chain seq x y z
N MET A 1 6.61 -9.53 -0.50
CA MET A 1 6.57 -9.77 -1.95
C MET A 1 7.02 -11.19 -2.26
N CYS A 2 6.29 -11.94 -3.09
CA CYS A 2 6.73 -13.28 -3.49
C CYS A 2 7.77 -13.19 -4.60
N HIS A 3 8.82 -14.00 -4.48
CA HIS A 3 9.80 -14.16 -5.55
C HIS A 3 9.21 -14.98 -6.70
N ASN A 4 9.58 -14.67 -7.95
CA ASN A 4 8.99 -15.28 -9.15
C ASN A 4 8.96 -16.81 -9.12
N ARG A 5 10.03 -17.43 -8.60
CA ARG A 5 10.14 -18.90 -8.48
C ARG A 5 9.13 -19.53 -7.52
N ARG A 6 8.51 -18.76 -6.62
CA ARG A 6 7.59 -19.25 -5.56
C ARG A 6 6.13 -18.85 -5.79
N ILE A 7 5.81 -18.21 -6.90
CA ILE A 7 4.45 -17.70 -7.17
C ILE A 7 3.41 -18.81 -7.21
N GLY A 8 3.73 -19.97 -7.81
CA GLY A 8 2.80 -21.11 -7.85
C GLY A 8 2.44 -21.68 -6.46
N SER A 9 3.17 -21.30 -5.40
CA SER A 9 2.87 -21.67 -4.01
C SER A 9 2.01 -20.63 -3.29
N HIS A 10 1.74 -19.46 -3.89
CA HIS A 10 0.90 -18.43 -3.30
C HIS A 10 -0.58 -18.84 -3.37
N LYS A 11 -1.21 -19.05 -2.21
CA LYS A 11 -2.59 -19.56 -2.12
C LYS A 11 -3.51 -18.71 -1.23
N VAL A 12 -2.97 -18.04 -0.21
CA VAL A 12 -3.78 -17.45 0.87
C VAL A 12 -4.36 -16.08 0.50
N MET A 13 -3.59 -15.24 -0.18
CA MET A 13 -3.99 -13.86 -0.51
C MET A 13 -4.12 -13.66 -2.03
N THR A 14 -4.40 -14.72 -2.78
CA THR A 14 -4.37 -14.72 -4.25
C THR A 14 -5.40 -13.75 -4.83
N GLU A 15 -6.53 -13.55 -4.16
CA GLU A 15 -7.56 -12.58 -4.57
C GLU A 15 -7.11 -11.12 -4.45
N PHE A 16 -6.13 -10.84 -3.58
CA PHE A 16 -5.60 -9.50 -3.33
C PHE A 16 -4.26 -9.25 -4.03
N ALA A 17 -3.65 -10.28 -4.61
CA ALA A 17 -2.32 -10.20 -5.18
C ALA A 17 -2.34 -9.95 -6.70
N ALA A 18 -1.50 -9.02 -7.16
CA ALA A 18 -1.29 -8.77 -8.59
C ALA A 18 0.20 -8.73 -8.91
N TRP A 19 0.48 -8.78 -10.21
CA TRP A 19 1.81 -8.57 -10.75
C TRP A 19 2.16 -7.09 -10.75
N GLU A 20 3.31 -6.76 -10.18
CA GLU A 20 3.88 -5.41 -10.17
C GLU A 20 5.27 -5.44 -10.81
N LYS A 21 5.54 -4.50 -11.71
CA LYS A 21 6.85 -4.34 -12.35
C LYS A 21 7.63 -3.24 -11.64
N THR A 22 8.83 -3.57 -11.16
CA THR A 22 9.78 -2.59 -10.65
C THR A 22 10.88 -2.32 -11.69
N ARG A 23 11.80 -1.40 -11.37
CA ARG A 23 13.01 -1.21 -12.19
C ARG A 23 13.90 -2.45 -12.26
N ALA A 24 13.87 -3.30 -11.23
CA ALA A 24 14.80 -4.42 -11.09
C ALA A 24 14.20 -5.76 -11.53
N ASP A 25 12.94 -6.03 -11.20
CA ASP A 25 12.27 -7.31 -11.50
C ASP A 25 10.74 -7.19 -11.43
N TRP A 26 10.04 -8.26 -11.82
CA TRP A 26 8.63 -8.47 -11.55
C TRP A 26 8.43 -9.11 -10.17
N PHE A 27 7.37 -8.71 -9.50
CA PHE A 27 6.93 -9.29 -8.25
C PHE A 27 5.46 -9.62 -8.31
N TYR A 28 5.05 -10.63 -7.55
CA TYR A 28 3.64 -10.96 -7.35
C TYR A 28 3.31 -10.79 -5.87
N GLY A 29 2.29 -9.99 -5.58
CA GLY A 29 1.89 -9.72 -4.22
C GLY A 29 0.87 -8.61 -4.08
N PHE A 30 0.69 -8.20 -2.83
CA PHE A 30 -0.22 -7.15 -2.39
C PHE A 30 0.52 -6.20 -1.45
N LYS A 31 -0.06 -5.02 -1.22
CA LYS A 31 0.40 -4.01 -0.28
C LYS A 31 -0.56 -3.92 0.90
N LEU A 32 -0.01 -3.64 2.07
CA LEU A 32 -0.75 -3.39 3.31
C LEU A 32 -0.47 -1.95 3.74
N HIS A 33 -1.52 -1.15 3.79
CA HIS A 33 -1.48 0.23 4.25
C HIS A 33 -2.08 0.29 5.65
N LEU A 34 -1.34 0.90 6.58
CA LEU A 34 -1.74 1.08 7.97
C LEU A 34 -1.70 2.56 8.30
N VAL A 35 -2.72 3.04 9.02
CA VAL A 35 -2.71 4.37 9.60
C VAL A 35 -2.77 4.22 11.11
N ILE A 36 -1.76 4.76 11.80
CA ILE A 36 -1.60 4.64 13.25
C ILE A 36 -1.43 6.06 13.80
N ASN A 37 -2.05 6.36 14.94
CA ASN A 37 -1.84 7.65 15.60
C ASN A 37 -0.59 7.67 16.50
N ASP A 38 -0.31 8.82 17.09
CA ASP A 38 0.81 9.07 18.00
C ASP A 38 0.76 8.25 19.30
N ARG A 39 -0.41 7.73 19.65
CA ARG A 39 -0.61 6.83 20.80
C ARG A 39 -0.44 5.34 20.43
N GLY A 40 -0.20 5.03 19.15
CA GLY A 40 -0.08 3.67 18.66
C GLY A 40 -1.42 3.00 18.34
N GLU A 41 -2.53 3.74 18.31
CA GLU A 41 -3.85 3.20 17.97
C GLU A 41 -3.99 3.05 16.45
N LEU A 42 -4.54 1.91 16.02
CA LEU A 42 -4.79 1.64 14.60
C LEU A 42 -6.07 2.35 14.15
N LEU A 43 -5.91 3.36 13.28
CA LEU A 43 -7.00 4.19 12.76
C LEU A 43 -7.58 3.67 11.45
N GLY A 44 -6.80 2.90 10.68
CA GLY A 44 -7.24 2.40 9.39
C GLY A 44 -6.30 1.34 8.82
N VAL A 45 -6.88 0.41 8.07
CA VAL A 45 -6.17 -0.64 7.35
C VAL A 45 -6.73 -0.72 5.95
N LYS A 46 -5.87 -0.83 4.95
CA LYS A 46 -6.27 -1.17 3.59
C LYS A 46 -5.30 -2.15 2.96
N ILE A 47 -5.85 -3.17 2.30
CA ILE A 47 -5.09 -4.11 1.50
C ILE A 47 -5.38 -3.80 0.04
N THR A 48 -4.32 -3.68 -0.76
CA THR A 48 -4.41 -3.41 -2.20
C THR A 48 -3.50 -4.33 -2.97
N ALA A 49 -3.79 -4.52 -4.24
CA ALA A 49 -2.89 -5.26 -5.11
C ALA A 49 -1.57 -4.52 -5.30
N GLY A 50 -0.47 -5.26 -5.52
CA GLY A 50 0.88 -4.68 -5.56
C GLY A 50 1.02 -3.55 -6.58
N ASN A 51 0.34 -3.67 -7.72
CA ASN A 51 0.37 -2.67 -8.79
C ASN A 51 -0.48 -1.41 -8.54
N VAL A 52 -1.18 -1.30 -7.40
CA VAL A 52 -1.92 -0.08 -7.06
C VAL A 52 -0.95 1.00 -6.62
N ASN A 53 -1.16 2.22 -7.14
CA ASN A 53 -0.36 3.38 -6.78
C ASN A 53 -0.75 3.89 -5.38
N ASP A 54 0.25 4.13 -4.55
CA ASP A 54 0.06 4.48 -3.15
C ASP A 54 -0.57 5.88 -3.00
N HIS A 55 -0.36 6.78 -3.96
CA HIS A 55 -0.93 8.13 -3.96
C HIS A 55 -2.46 8.13 -4.05
N ASP A 56 -3.03 7.21 -4.84
CA ASP A 56 -4.48 7.14 -5.08
C ASP A 56 -5.23 6.68 -3.82
N LEU A 57 -4.51 6.05 -2.88
CA LEU A 57 -5.08 5.49 -1.65
C LEU A 57 -5.10 6.48 -0.50
N VAL A 58 -4.22 7.49 -0.51
CA VAL A 58 -4.10 8.46 0.59
C VAL A 58 -5.41 9.22 0.84
N PRO A 59 -6.15 9.74 -0.16
CA PRO A 59 -7.39 10.47 0.09
C PRO A 59 -8.44 9.62 0.80
N GLU A 60 -8.56 8.35 0.41
CA GLU A 60 -9.50 7.42 1.03
C GLU A 60 -9.08 7.03 2.45
N LEU A 61 -7.81 6.67 2.65
CA LEU A 61 -7.26 6.28 3.95
C LEU A 61 -7.34 7.39 5.00
N THR A 62 -7.42 8.63 4.55
CA THR A 62 -7.33 9.81 5.43
C THR A 62 -8.60 10.64 5.47
N ARG A 63 -9.67 10.22 4.77
CA ARG A 63 -10.92 10.97 4.62
C ARG A 63 -11.55 11.43 5.94
N SER A 64 -11.46 10.60 6.97
CA SER A 64 -12.04 10.87 8.29
C SER A 64 -10.98 11.26 9.34
N LEU A 65 -9.74 11.50 8.92
CA LEU A 65 -8.61 11.77 9.82
C LEU A 65 -8.23 13.25 9.77
N PHE A 66 -8.00 13.85 10.93
CA PHE A 66 -7.61 15.24 11.10
C PHE A 66 -6.21 15.36 11.73
N GLY A 67 -5.59 16.54 11.59
CA GLY A 67 -4.25 16.81 12.11
C GLY A 67 -3.13 16.57 11.11
N LYS A 68 -1.89 16.54 11.60
CA LYS A 68 -0.69 16.36 10.78
C LYS A 68 -0.53 14.89 10.39
N ARG A 69 -0.26 14.65 9.11
CA ARG A 69 -0.04 13.33 8.55
C ARG A 69 1.45 13.16 8.25
N PHE A 70 1.99 12.01 8.63
CA PHE A 70 3.38 11.64 8.37
C PHE A 70 3.37 10.33 7.60
N GLY A 71 4.17 10.25 6.54
CA GLY A 71 4.25 9.09 5.67
C GLY A 71 5.61 9.00 5.01
N ASP A 72 5.86 7.88 4.34
CA ASP A 72 7.09 7.68 3.59
C ASP A 72 7.20 8.62 2.38
N ARG A 73 8.43 8.81 1.88
CA ARG A 73 8.71 9.58 0.66
C ARG A 73 7.89 9.09 -0.53
N GLY A 74 7.58 7.80 -0.60
CA GLY A 74 6.74 7.23 -1.65
C GLY A 74 5.32 7.80 -1.70
N TYR A 75 4.84 8.47 -0.65
CA TYR A 75 3.53 9.11 -0.61
C TYR A 75 3.55 10.58 -1.05
N ILE A 76 4.72 11.15 -1.38
CA ILE A 76 4.83 12.55 -1.81
C ILE A 76 4.36 12.66 -3.26
N SER A 77 3.23 13.35 -3.49
CA SER A 77 2.78 13.75 -4.82
C SER A 77 2.12 15.12 -4.78
N GLN A 78 2.28 15.92 -5.84
CA GLN A 78 1.70 17.26 -5.93
C GLN A 78 0.19 17.31 -5.64
N PRO A 79 -0.64 16.36 -6.12
CA PRO A 79 -2.08 16.36 -5.82
C PRO A 79 -2.45 16.11 -4.35
N LEU A 80 -1.51 15.68 -3.50
CA LEU A 80 -1.75 15.47 -2.08
C LEU A 80 -1.39 16.69 -1.21
N PHE A 81 -0.75 17.70 -1.81
CA PHE A 81 -0.36 18.94 -1.14
C PHE A 81 -1.16 20.17 -1.59
N GLU A 82 -1.94 20.05 -2.67
CA GLU A 82 -2.92 21.04 -3.14
C GLU A 82 -4.32 20.72 -2.59
#